data_AF-A0A349XYX7-F1
#
_entry.id   AF-A0A349XYX7-F1
#
_cell.length_a   1.000
_cell.length_b   1.000
_cell.length_c   1.000
_cell.angle_alpha   90.00
_cell.angle_beta   90.00
_cell.angle_gamma   90.00
#
_symmetry.space_group_name_H-M   'P 1'
#
loop_
_entity.id
_entity.type
_entity.pdbx_description
1 polymer ?
#
loop_
_entity_poly.entity_id
_entity_poly.type
_entity_poly.pdbx_seq_one_letter_code
_entity_poly.pdbx_strand_id
1 'polypeptide(L)'
;MTFNARTLVPTIAAFRDEVLANRATCRTAFATALHDTLAAKLDKAVTALHEEAETEKRLAAGKGTEDGDFLYEIYHTCTTFEHLWMESGPISILDEIYEDVVAEGETCRVGLDYTVVPTEHLGNLGEILDRIRRETGIEFIAARV
;
A
#
# COMPACT_ATOMS: atom_id res chain seq x y z
N MET A 1 -6.29 12.12 -10.58
CA MET A 1 -7.07 12.22 -9.33
C MET A 1 -6.23 13.01 -8.35
N THR A 2 -6.83 13.82 -7.47
CA THR A 2 -6.09 14.47 -6.38
C THR A 2 -6.06 13.49 -5.20
N PHE A 3 -4.87 13.07 -4.77
CA PHE A 3 -4.70 12.21 -3.61
C PHE A 3 -5.30 12.86 -2.36
N ASN A 4 -6.03 12.07 -1.56
CA ASN A 4 -6.62 12.52 -0.31
C ASN A 4 -6.60 11.39 0.71
N ALA A 5 -5.61 11.44 1.60
CA ALA A 5 -5.38 10.40 2.59
C ALA A 5 -6.61 10.12 3.48
N ARG A 6 -7.35 11.17 3.85
CA ARG A 6 -8.55 11.04 4.71
C ARG A 6 -9.68 10.28 4.03
N THR A 7 -9.78 10.35 2.71
CA THR A 7 -10.80 9.59 1.96
C THR A 7 -10.40 8.13 1.76
N LEU A 8 -9.10 7.83 1.70
CA LEU A 8 -8.59 6.48 1.50
C LEU A 8 -8.62 5.63 2.77
N VAL A 9 -8.40 6.21 3.96
CA VAL A 9 -8.42 5.48 5.24
C VAL A 9 -9.68 4.62 5.42
N PRO A 10 -10.92 5.15 5.33
CA PRO A 10 -12.12 4.34 5.53
C PRO A 10 -12.29 3.26 4.44
N THR A 11 -11.88 3.55 3.20
CA THR A 11 -11.93 2.59 2.10
C THR A 11 -11.00 1.40 2.34
N ILE A 12 -9.74 1.64 2.73
CA ILE A 12 -8.78 0.58 3.04
C ILE A 12 -9.22 -0.22 4.27
N ALA A 13 -9.75 0.45 5.30
CA ALA A 13 -10.28 -0.23 6.49
C ALA A 13 -11.44 -1.17 6.14
N ALA A 14 -12.35 -0.76 5.26
CA ALA A 14 -13.46 -1.60 4.79
C ALA A 14 -12.97 -2.85 4.04
N PHE A 15 -11.96 -2.71 3.17
CA PHE A 15 -11.33 -3.87 2.52
C PHE A 15 -10.69 -4.82 3.52
N ARG A 16 -10.03 -4.27 4.55
CA ARG A 16 -9.40 -5.08 5.60
C ARG A 16 -10.43 -5.93 6.35
N ASP A 17 -11.59 -5.36 6.67
CA ASP A 17 -12.68 -6.11 7.30
C ASP A 17 -13.27 -7.18 6.35
N GLU A 18 -13.40 -6.88 5.06
CA GLU A 18 -13.81 -7.85 4.03
C GLU A 18 -12.82 -9.02 3.93
N VAL A 19 -11.51 -8.75 3.92
CA VAL A 19 -10.46 -9.77 3.89
C VAL A 19 -10.55 -10.69 5.11
N LEU A 20 -10.77 -10.15 6.31
CA LEU A 20 -10.93 -10.95 7.52
C LEU A 20 -12.21 -11.79 7.52
N ALA A 21 -13.31 -11.26 6.98
CA ALA A 21 -14.53 -12.04 6.79
C ALA A 21 -14.30 -13.21 5.82
N ASN A 22 -13.58 -12.98 4.71
CA ASN A 22 -13.25 -14.02 3.74
C ASN A 22 -12.31 -15.08 4.34
N ARG A 23 -11.31 -14.63 5.12
CA ARG A 23 -10.38 -15.49 5.86
C ARG A 23 -11.10 -16.53 6.71
N ALA A 24 -12.22 -16.17 7.37
CA ALA A 24 -12.99 -17.10 8.20
C ALA A 24 -13.56 -18.30 7.42
N THR A 25 -13.66 -18.21 6.10
CA THR A 25 -14.15 -19.27 5.21
C THR A 25 -13.04 -20.12 4.59
N CYS A 26 -11.78 -19.73 4.78
CA CYS A 26 -10.62 -20.42 4.23
C CYS A 26 -10.46 -21.83 4.83
N ARG A 27 -10.17 -22.82 3.97
CA ARG A 27 -10.01 -24.23 4.36
C ARG A 27 -8.57 -24.71 4.39
N THR A 28 -7.63 -23.92 3.86
CA THR A 28 -6.22 -24.29 3.76
C THR A 28 -5.36 -23.29 4.52
N ALA A 29 -4.28 -23.78 5.13
CA ALA A 29 -3.32 -22.92 5.82
C ALA A 29 -2.71 -21.88 4.87
N PHE A 30 -2.48 -22.25 3.61
CA PHE A 30 -1.97 -21.36 2.57
C PHE A 30 -2.92 -20.20 2.29
N ALA A 31 -4.22 -20.46 2.07
CA ALA A 31 -5.19 -19.41 1.83
C ALA A 31 -5.33 -18.49 3.05
N THR A 32 -5.36 -19.05 4.26
CA THR A 32 -5.39 -18.28 5.51
C THR A 32 -4.19 -17.35 5.63
N ALA A 33 -2.97 -17.84 5.33
CA ALA A 33 -1.75 -17.04 5.39
C ALA A 33 -1.76 -15.87 4.39
N LEU A 34 -2.23 -16.09 3.16
CA LEU A 34 -2.36 -15.01 2.16
C LEU A 34 -3.31 -13.90 2.63
N HIS A 35 -4.45 -14.28 3.25
CA HIS A 35 -5.39 -13.30 3.80
C HIS A 35 -4.81 -12.56 5.01
N ASP A 36 -4.09 -13.26 5.88
CA ASP A 36 -3.39 -12.64 7.02
C ASP A 36 -2.35 -11.62 6.53
N THR A 37 -1.54 -11.97 5.53
CA THR A 37 -0.56 -11.05 4.95
C THR A 37 -1.22 -9.84 4.29
N LEU A 38 -2.32 -10.04 3.55
CA LEU A 38 -3.05 -8.93 2.95
C LEU A 38 -3.64 -8.01 4.03
N ALA A 39 -4.32 -8.55 5.05
CA ALA A 39 -4.88 -7.76 6.13
C ALA A 39 -3.81 -6.94 6.86
N ALA A 40 -2.64 -7.54 7.14
CA ALA A 40 -1.52 -6.85 7.76
C ALA A 40 -0.96 -5.72 6.88
N LYS A 41 -0.93 -5.89 5.55
CA LYS A 41 -0.49 -4.84 4.62
C LYS A 41 -1.51 -3.71 4.52
N LEU A 42 -2.81 -4.01 4.58
CA LEU A 42 -3.86 -2.99 4.64
C LEU A 42 -3.78 -2.19 5.95
N ASP A 43 -3.53 -2.83 7.09
CA ASP A 43 -3.31 -2.15 8.38
C ASP A 43 -2.08 -1.21 8.32
N LYS A 44 -0.99 -1.65 7.66
CA LYS A 44 0.19 -0.80 7.39
C LYS A 44 -0.14 0.38 6.48
N ALA A 45 -0.94 0.18 5.44
CA ALA A 45 -1.36 1.26 4.55
C ALA A 45 -2.21 2.31 5.30
N VAL A 46 -3.16 1.87 6.15
CA VAL A 46 -3.93 2.79 7.01
C VAL A 46 -3.02 3.60 7.94
N THR A 47 -2.02 2.96 8.54
CA THR A 47 -1.04 3.64 9.41
C THR A 47 -0.28 4.70 8.63
N ALA A 48 0.22 4.37 7.43
CA ALA A 48 0.94 5.31 6.58
C ALA A 48 0.05 6.49 6.13
N LEU A 49 -1.23 6.27 5.83
CA LEU A 49 -2.17 7.34 5.51
C LEU A 49 -2.43 8.28 6.70
N HIS A 50 -2.43 7.77 7.93
CA HIS A 50 -2.54 8.62 9.13
C HIS A 50 -1.29 9.48 9.33
N GLU A 51 -0.10 8.93 9.11
CA GLU A 51 1.17 9.67 9.14
C GLU A 51 1.21 10.76 8.04
N GLU A 52 0.71 10.43 6.86
CA GLU A 52 0.56 11.36 5.73
C GLU A 52 -0.37 12.54 6.10
N ALA A 53 -1.53 12.26 6.71
CA ALA A 53 -2.48 13.27 7.13
C ALA A 53 -1.92 14.22 8.22
N GLU A 54 -1.13 13.72 9.17
CA GLU A 54 -0.47 14.57 10.16
C GLU A 54 0.71 15.36 9.54
N THR A 55 1.41 14.79 8.55
CA THR A 55 2.44 15.51 7.80
C THR A 55 1.85 16.67 7.02
N GLU A 56 0.76 16.46 6.29
CA GLU A 56 0.03 17.51 5.57
C GLU A 56 -0.39 18.63 6.53
N LYS A 57 -0.99 18.27 7.67
CA LYS A 57 -1.43 19.24 8.69
C LYS A 57 -0.29 20.09 9.23
N ARG A 58 0.88 19.48 9.47
CA ARG A 58 2.09 20.19 9.93
C ARG A 58 2.60 21.17 8.86
N LEU A 59 2.65 20.75 7.60
CA LEU A 59 3.10 21.60 6.49
C LEU A 59 2.10 22.73 6.22
N ALA A 60 0.80 22.45 6.29
CA ALA A 60 -0.26 23.43 6.12
C ALA A 60 -0.17 24.58 7.14
N ALA A 61 0.36 24.34 8.35
CA ALA A 61 0.56 25.36 9.38
C ALA A 61 1.65 26.39 9.01
N GLY A 62 2.57 26.06 8.09
CA GLY A 62 3.61 26.97 7.58
C GLY A 62 3.18 27.82 6.38
N LYS A 63 2.00 27.57 5.81
CA LYS A 63 1.50 28.28 4.63
C LYS A 63 1.36 29.78 4.85
N GLY A 64 1.59 30.55 3.79
CA GLY A 64 1.64 32.01 3.83
C GLY A 64 3.02 32.58 4.15
N THR A 65 4.04 31.74 4.21
CA THR A 65 5.46 32.11 4.15
C THR A 65 6.07 31.53 2.88
N GLU A 66 7.09 32.17 2.31
CA GLU A 66 7.75 31.70 1.09
C GLU A 66 8.27 30.26 1.24
N ASP A 67 8.97 29.97 2.34
CA ASP A 67 9.48 28.62 2.64
C ASP A 67 8.35 27.61 2.87
N GLY A 68 7.28 28.01 3.57
CA GLY A 68 6.17 27.11 3.89
C GLY A 68 5.30 26.78 2.68
N ASP A 69 5.06 27.75 1.79
CA ASP A 69 4.34 27.51 0.54
C ASP A 69 5.16 26.62 -0.40
N PHE A 70 6.48 26.85 -0.51
CA PHE A 70 7.39 25.99 -1.28
C PHE A 70 7.41 24.54 -0.76
N LEU A 71 7.53 24.33 0.55
CA LEU A 71 7.51 22.99 1.14
C LEU A 71 6.16 22.29 0.95
N TYR A 72 5.05 23.02 1.03
CA TYR A 72 3.72 22.48 0.81
C TYR A 72 3.50 22.08 -0.65
N GLU A 73 4.03 22.83 -1.62
CA GLU A 73 4.00 22.49 -3.05
C GLU A 73 4.83 21.24 -3.37
N ILE A 74 6.05 21.14 -2.84
CA ILE A 74 6.90 19.94 -3.02
C ILE A 74 6.19 18.70 -2.48
N TYR A 75 5.64 18.80 -1.27
CA TYR A 75 4.94 17.70 -0.63
C TYR A 75 3.77 17.15 -1.46
N HIS A 76 2.99 18.03 -2.10
CA HIS A 76 1.88 17.63 -2.97
C HIS A 76 2.31 17.19 -4.38
N THR A 77 3.59 17.28 -4.72
CA THR A 77 4.09 16.78 -6.02
C THR A 77 4.19 15.26 -6.03
N CYS A 78 4.59 14.64 -4.91
CA CYS A 78 4.62 13.20 -4.73
C CYS A 78 4.68 12.90 -3.22
N THR A 79 3.57 12.46 -2.65
CA THR A 79 3.55 12.11 -1.22
C THR A 79 4.37 10.84 -0.96
N THR A 80 4.90 10.69 0.25
CA THR A 80 5.62 9.47 0.65
C THR A 80 4.72 8.24 0.46
N PHE A 81 3.43 8.38 0.77
CA PHE A 81 2.45 7.33 0.55
C PHE A 81 2.32 6.95 -0.93
N GLU A 82 2.07 7.90 -1.83
CA GLU A 82 1.93 7.62 -3.27
C GLU A 82 3.18 6.93 -3.81
N HIS A 83 4.36 7.44 -3.45
CA HIS A 83 5.63 6.87 -3.87
C HIS A 83 5.74 5.37 -3.48
N LEU A 84 5.52 5.06 -2.21
CA LEU A 84 5.77 3.71 -1.67
C LEU A 84 4.68 2.70 -1.98
N TRP A 85 3.43 3.14 -2.04
CA TRP A 85 2.25 2.25 -2.12
C TRP A 85 1.61 2.20 -3.49
N MET A 86 1.83 3.20 -4.36
CA MET A 86 1.21 3.28 -5.68
C MET A 86 2.23 3.29 -6.82
N GLU A 87 3.35 4.00 -6.67
CA GLU A 87 4.29 4.23 -7.77
C GLU A 87 5.46 3.24 -7.80
N SER A 88 5.88 2.72 -6.63
CA SER A 88 6.99 1.76 -6.50
C SER A 88 6.70 0.36 -7.08
N GLY A 89 5.54 0.15 -7.71
CA GLY A 89 5.12 -1.12 -8.27
C GLY A 89 4.32 -2.00 -7.30
N PRO A 90 4.00 -3.24 -7.72
CA PRO A 90 3.04 -4.09 -7.01
C PRO A 90 3.60 -4.60 -5.68
N ILE A 91 2.73 -4.78 -4.69
CA ILE A 91 3.10 -5.31 -3.38
C ILE A 91 2.69 -6.77 -3.30
N SER A 92 3.67 -7.67 -3.17
CA SER A 92 3.37 -9.10 -3.03
C SER A 92 2.80 -9.44 -1.65
N ILE A 93 1.79 -10.30 -1.62
CA ILE A 93 1.19 -10.91 -0.40
C ILE A 93 1.69 -12.33 -0.13
N LEU A 94 2.60 -12.84 -0.97
CA LEU A 94 3.17 -14.18 -0.86
C LEU A 94 4.65 -14.11 -0.45
N ASP A 95 5.57 -13.96 -1.41
CA ASP A 95 6.99 -13.75 -1.13
C ASP A 95 7.33 -12.27 -1.31
N GLU A 96 8.29 -11.74 -0.54
CA GLU A 96 8.74 -10.36 -0.68
C GLU A 96 9.50 -10.19 -1.99
N ILE A 97 9.11 -9.20 -2.81
CA ILE A 97 9.63 -9.00 -4.18
C ILE A 97 10.50 -7.74 -4.32
N TYR A 98 10.72 -7.04 -3.21
CA TYR A 98 11.63 -5.92 -3.13
C TYR A 98 12.53 -6.07 -1.92
N GLU A 99 13.78 -5.71 -2.05
CA GLU A 99 14.71 -5.63 -0.93
C GLU A 99 15.31 -4.23 -0.84
N ASP A 100 15.48 -3.73 0.38
CA ASP A 100 16.17 -2.47 0.62
C ASP A 100 17.67 -2.76 0.78
N VAL A 101 18.45 -2.29 -0.20
CA VAL A 101 19.91 -2.42 -0.21
C VAL A 101 20.52 -1.10 0.25
N VAL A 102 21.40 -1.16 1.24
CA VAL A 102 22.14 0.00 1.74
C VAL A 102 23.54 0.00 1.16
N ALA A 103 23.88 1.03 0.38
CA ALA A 103 25.21 1.25 -0.18
C ALA A 103 25.62 2.71 0.01
N GLU A 104 26.83 2.94 0.52
CA GLU A 104 27.40 4.29 0.71
C GLU A 104 26.54 5.26 1.55
N GLY A 105 25.66 4.73 2.40
CA GLY A 105 24.75 5.53 3.24
C GLY A 105 23.42 5.88 2.55
N GLU A 106 23.22 5.44 1.30
CA GLU A 106 21.96 5.52 0.58
C GLU A 106 21.22 4.18 0.66
N THR A 107 19.90 4.24 0.85
CA THR A 107 19.02 3.06 0.78
C THR A 107 18.33 3.05 -0.57
N CYS A 108 18.50 1.96 -1.32
CA CYS A 108 17.86 1.75 -2.62
C CYS A 108 16.96 0.52 -2.56
N ARG A 109 15.71 0.68 -3.01
CA ARG A 109 14.75 -0.43 -3.11
C ARG A 109 14.93 -1.14 -4.44
N VAL A 110 15.37 -2.39 -4.41
CA VAL A 110 15.69 -3.21 -5.59
C VAL A 110 14.60 -4.25 -5.79
N GLY A 111 14.09 -4.35 -7.02
CA GLY A 111 13.13 -5.40 -7.40
C GLY A 111 13.83 -6.74 -7.62
N LEU A 112 13.25 -7.81 -7.08
CA LEU A 112 13.69 -9.18 -7.29
C LEU A 112 13.05 -9.77 -8.55
N ASP A 113 13.69 -10.77 -9.15
CA ASP A 113 13.03 -11.58 -10.18
C ASP A 113 11.92 -12.41 -9.53
N TYR A 114 10.70 -12.34 -10.05
CA TYR A 114 9.58 -13.09 -9.52
C TYR A 114 8.62 -13.57 -10.60
N THR A 115 7.83 -14.59 -10.27
CA THR A 115 6.70 -15.07 -11.06
C THR A 115 5.39 -14.76 -10.34
N VAL A 116 4.43 -14.17 -11.06
CA VAL A 116 3.08 -13.89 -10.53
C VAL A 116 2.26 -15.17 -10.52
N VAL A 117 1.63 -15.47 -9.38
CA VAL A 117 0.64 -16.53 -9.25
C VAL A 117 -0.67 -16.06 -9.90
N PRO A 118 -1.19 -16.79 -10.91
CA PRO A 118 -2.47 -16.45 -11.55
C PRO A 118 -3.62 -16.31 -10.55
N THR A 119 -4.49 -15.31 -10.77
CA THR A 119 -5.62 -14.99 -9.90
C THR A 119 -6.62 -16.14 -9.75
N GLU A 120 -6.75 -17.00 -10.76
CA GLU A 120 -7.55 -18.23 -10.72
C GLU A 120 -7.13 -19.21 -9.62
N HIS A 121 -5.87 -19.14 -9.17
CA HIS A 121 -5.37 -19.95 -8.05
C HIS A 121 -5.57 -19.28 -6.69
N LEU A 122 -6.04 -18.03 -6.67
CA LEU A 122 -6.29 -17.25 -5.44
C LEU A 122 -7.75 -17.32 -4.98
N GLY A 123 -8.64 -17.93 -5.78
CA GLY A 123 -10.08 -17.97 -5.49
C GLY A 123 -10.68 -16.57 -5.36
N ASN A 124 -11.54 -16.36 -4.36
CA ASN A 124 -12.20 -15.08 -4.12
C ASN A 124 -11.23 -13.93 -3.79
N LEU A 125 -9.99 -14.25 -3.40
CA LEU A 125 -8.99 -13.24 -3.07
C LEU A 125 -8.60 -12.43 -4.32
N GLY A 126 -8.57 -13.04 -5.50
CA GLY A 126 -8.25 -12.34 -6.75
C GLY A 126 -9.18 -11.15 -7.02
N GLU A 127 -10.49 -11.34 -6.82
CA GLU A 127 -11.49 -10.27 -6.99
C GLU A 127 -11.31 -9.14 -5.96
N ILE A 128 -10.89 -9.48 -4.74
CA ILE A 128 -10.59 -8.50 -3.69
C ILE A 128 -9.36 -7.67 -4.09
N LEU A 129 -8.28 -8.29 -4.57
CA LEU A 129 -7.08 -7.57 -5.03
C LEU A 129 -7.41 -6.59 -6.16
N ASP A 130 -8.21 -7.03 -7.13
CA ASP A 130 -8.63 -6.19 -8.24
C ASP A 130 -9.48 -5.00 -7.79
N ARG A 131 -10.37 -5.19 -6.82
CA ARG A 131 -11.17 -4.11 -6.24
C ARG A 131 -10.31 -3.11 -5.48
N ILE A 132 -9.38 -3.58 -4.66
CA ILE A 132 -8.43 -2.72 -3.94
C ILE A 132 -7.68 -1.84 -4.94
N ARG A 133 -7.11 -2.43 -6.00
CA ARG A 133 -6.39 -1.68 -7.03
C ARG A 133 -7.27 -0.59 -7.66
N ARG A 134 -8.49 -0.92 -8.05
CA ARG A 134 -9.40 0.05 -8.71
C ARG A 134 -9.84 1.19 -7.80
N GLU A 135 -10.11 0.89 -6.53
CA GLU A 135 -10.70 1.86 -5.59
C GLU A 135 -9.64 2.66 -4.81
N THR A 136 -8.41 2.14 -4.68
CA THR A 136 -7.35 2.75 -3.86
C THR A 136 -6.09 3.10 -4.64
N GLY A 137 -5.86 2.49 -5.82
CA GLY A 137 -4.61 2.60 -6.56
C GLY A 137 -3.50 1.66 -6.09
N ILE A 138 -3.64 1.02 -4.92
CA ILE A 138 -2.63 0.08 -4.39
C ILE A 138 -2.74 -1.26 -5.13
N GLU A 139 -1.66 -1.67 -5.80
CA GLU A 139 -1.63 -2.94 -6.52
C GLU A 139 -1.03 -4.02 -5.62
N PHE A 140 -1.85 -4.99 -5.22
CA PHE A 140 -1.39 -6.20 -4.53
C PHE A 140 -1.36 -7.39 -5.50
N ILE A 141 -0.34 -8.23 -5.39
CA ILE A 141 -0.19 -9.46 -6.17
C ILE A 141 0.21 -10.63 -5.28
N ALA A 142 0.05 -11.86 -5.73
CA ALA A 142 0.75 -13.00 -5.14
C ALA A 142 1.94 -13.35 -6.06
N ALA A 143 3.17 -13.23 -5.57
CA ALA A 143 4.37 -13.52 -6.34
C ALA A 143 5.31 -14.48 -5.61
N ARG A 144 6.04 -15.27 -6.41
CA ARG A 144 7.10 -16.21 -5.99
C ARG A 144 8.44 -15.73 -6.51
N VAL A 145 9.41 -15.56 -5.62
CA VAL A 145 10.83 -15.31 -5.96
C VAL A 145 11.54 -16.65 -6.14
#